data_AF-A0AAV5T8M9-F1
#
_entry.id   AF-A0AAV5T8M9-F1
#
_cell.length_a   1.000
_cell.length_b   1.000
_cell.length_c   1.000
_cell.angle_alpha   90.00
_cell.angle_beta   90.00
_cell.angle_gamma   90.00
#
_symmetry.space_group_name_H-M   'P 1'
#
loop_
_entity.id
_entity.type
_entity.pdbx_description
1 polymer ?
#
loop_
_entity_poly.entity_id
_entity_poly.type
_entity_poly.pdbx_seq_one_letter_code
_entity_poly.pdbx_strand_id
1 'polypeptide(L)'
;FGQYSSKVDIFALGLILTEMCVVLSKNEAEKVFDGCRSGRKSDVLNCLPEVKRFVNWLTNVTSTERPGCKQILDHEFFGMNNFTSEFFKKFKIRRIIAQSRSSIVFEACNLVDGIEYAVKRVATQTGYSEYALKEIRALASMKHENILSYNNAWIEKPPNGWQKRSDRHLLPSFGSEKIMNLYQGRSEFIYIQTELCKDTLADWLRTNKSRNTSQTKLWFKQIVSAVAYIHQKKKFMGI
;
A
#
# COMPACT_ATOMS: atom_id res chain seq x y z
N PHE A 1 26.00 32.87 -23.38
CA PHE A 1 25.11 33.12 -22.23
C PHE A 1 24.11 31.98 -22.15
N GLY A 2 24.41 30.96 -21.34
CA GLY A 2 23.60 29.74 -21.27
C GLY A 2 22.24 30.02 -20.64
N GLN A 3 21.18 29.47 -21.24
CA GLN A 3 19.80 29.59 -20.76
C GLN A 3 19.70 29.27 -19.26
N TYR A 4 19.41 30.27 -18.45
CA TYR A 4 19.01 30.09 -17.07
C TYR A 4 17.68 29.35 -17.08
N SER A 5 17.70 28.06 -16.75
CA SER A 5 16.49 27.26 -16.57
C SER A 5 16.25 27.07 -15.08
N SER A 6 14.98 26.89 -14.69
CA SER A 6 14.59 26.56 -13.30
C SER A 6 15.32 25.33 -12.72
N LYS A 7 15.99 24.53 -13.57
CA LYS A 7 16.83 23.39 -13.19
C LYS A 7 18.14 23.81 -12.50
N VAL A 8 18.59 25.06 -12.64
CA VAL A 8 19.73 25.60 -11.89
C VAL A 8 19.38 25.67 -10.41
N ASP A 9 18.19 26.17 -10.08
CA ASP A 9 17.70 26.25 -8.70
C ASP A 9 17.57 24.85 -8.08
N ILE A 10 17.10 23.86 -8.84
CA ILE A 10 17.02 22.47 -8.39
C ILE A 10 18.39 21.90 -8.00
N PHE A 11 19.43 22.19 -8.77
CA PHE A 11 20.78 21.75 -8.44
C PHE A 11 21.27 22.41 -7.14
N ALA A 12 21.04 23.72 -6.99
CA ALA A 12 21.38 24.45 -5.78
C ALA A 12 20.65 23.88 -4.54
N LEU A 13 19.36 23.54 -4.66
CA LEU A 13 18.60 22.88 -3.59
C LEU A 13 19.23 21.54 -3.15
N GLY A 14 19.80 20.77 -4.07
CA GLY A 14 20.51 19.53 -3.72
C GLY A 14 21.80 19.77 -2.92
N LEU A 15 22.55 20.84 -3.25
CA LEU A 15 23.73 21.23 -2.48
C LEU A 15 23.33 21.74 -1.07
N ILE A 16 22.30 22.59 -1.01
CA ILE A 16 21.74 23.09 0.27
C ILE A 16 21.32 21.92 1.15
N LEU A 17 20.59 20.93 0.60
CA LEU A 17 20.19 19.75 1.36
C LEU A 17 21.40 18.95 1.89
N THR A 18 22.48 18.87 1.12
CA THR A 18 23.72 18.22 1.57
C THR A 18 24.30 18.92 2.80
N GLU A 19 24.37 20.26 2.74
CA GLU A 19 24.89 21.10 3.82
C GLU A 19 23.97 21.13 5.05
N MET A 20 22.66 21.03 4.86
CA MET A 20 21.69 20.86 5.95
C MET A 20 21.88 19.52 6.68
N CYS A 21 22.30 18.46 5.99
CA CYS A 21 22.45 17.12 6.56
C CYS A 21 23.85 16.84 7.12
N VAL A 22 24.88 17.53 6.63
CA VAL A 22 26.27 17.31 7.02
C VAL A 22 26.93 18.65 7.26
N VAL A 23 27.48 18.84 8.46
CA VAL A 23 28.30 20.01 8.77
C VAL A 23 29.61 19.88 8.01
N LEU A 24 29.85 20.81 7.08
CA LEU A 24 31.06 20.87 6.26
C LEU A 24 31.80 22.17 6.58
N SER A 25 33.12 22.11 6.69
CA SER A 25 33.92 23.34 6.61
C SER A 25 33.83 23.92 5.19
N LYS A 26 34.17 25.20 5.04
CA LYS A 26 34.16 25.88 3.73
C LYS A 26 34.95 25.12 2.66
N ASN A 27 36.15 24.65 3.01
CA ASN A 27 37.02 23.92 2.08
C ASN A 27 36.46 22.54 1.71
N GLU A 28 35.76 21.87 2.62
CA GLU A 28 35.09 20.60 2.34
C GLU A 28 33.85 20.79 1.48
N ALA A 29 33.05 21.82 1.77
CA ALA A 29 31.89 22.19 0.97
C ALA A 29 32.29 22.49 -0.48
N GLU A 30 33.34 23.28 -0.71
CA GLU A 30 33.87 23.56 -2.05
C GLU A 30 34.24 22.26 -2.79
N LYS A 31 35.01 21.37 -2.17
CA LYS A 31 35.40 20.09 -2.77
C LYS A 31 34.19 19.21 -3.10
N VAL A 32 33.22 19.13 -2.19
CA VAL A 32 32.00 18.33 -2.37
C VAL A 32 31.15 18.91 -3.51
N PHE A 33 30.92 20.22 -3.52
CA PHE A 33 30.07 20.88 -4.50
C PHE A 33 30.69 20.83 -5.90
N ASP A 34 32.01 20.99 -6.02
CA ASP A 34 32.71 20.83 -7.29
C ASP A 34 32.73 19.36 -7.73
N GLY A 35 32.82 18.42 -6.77
CA GLY A 35 32.57 17.01 -7.01
C GLY A 35 31.20 16.78 -7.68
N CYS A 36 30.13 17.30 -7.07
CA CYS A 36 28.78 17.20 -7.62
C CYS A 36 28.67 17.84 -9.01
N ARG A 37 29.28 19.00 -9.25
CA ARG A 37 29.28 19.67 -10.57
C ARG A 37 29.96 18.83 -11.65
N SER A 38 31.00 18.07 -11.30
CA SER A 38 31.68 17.14 -12.20
C SER A 38 31.05 15.75 -12.26
N GLY A 39 29.91 15.52 -11.58
CA GLY A 39 29.24 14.21 -11.54
C GLY A 39 29.93 13.18 -10.64
N ARG A 40 30.90 13.59 -9.82
CA ARG A 40 31.48 12.73 -8.79
C ARG A 40 30.49 12.55 -7.65
N LYS A 41 30.27 11.29 -7.26
CA LYS A 41 29.41 10.96 -6.12
C LYS A 41 30.14 11.33 -4.83
N SER A 42 29.51 12.15 -4.00
CA SER A 42 30.08 12.51 -2.71
C SER A 42 29.98 11.35 -1.71
N ASP A 43 31.03 11.15 -0.94
CA ASP A 43 31.11 10.13 0.12
C ASP A 43 30.53 10.63 1.44
N VAL A 44 30.37 11.95 1.61
CA VAL A 44 29.89 12.56 2.87
C VAL A 44 28.47 12.11 3.25
N LEU A 45 27.69 11.63 2.28
CA LEU A 45 26.33 11.12 2.49
C LEU A 45 26.25 9.59 2.54
N ASN A 46 27.38 8.86 2.64
CA ASN A 46 27.37 7.39 2.67
C ASN A 46 26.56 6.82 3.84
N CYS A 47 26.56 7.51 4.98
CA CYS A 47 25.77 7.14 6.16
C CYS A 47 24.28 7.48 6.03
N LEU A 48 23.86 8.24 5.01
CA LEU A 48 22.48 8.67 4.77
C LEU A 48 22.02 8.27 3.37
N PRO A 49 21.82 6.96 3.09
CA PRO A 49 21.59 6.47 1.73
C PRO A 49 20.32 7.02 1.07
N GLU A 50 19.27 7.29 1.84
CA GLU A 50 18.04 7.93 1.31
C GLU A 50 18.29 9.37 0.87
N VAL A 51 18.97 10.18 1.72
CA VAL A 51 19.38 11.55 1.40
C VAL A 51 20.35 11.56 0.21
N LYS A 52 21.35 10.67 0.19
CA LYS A 52 22.32 10.54 -0.90
C LYS A 52 21.64 10.31 -2.24
N ARG A 53 20.64 9.40 -2.30
CA ARG A 53 19.89 9.13 -3.53
C ARG A 53 19.09 10.35 -3.97
N PHE A 54 18.44 11.04 -3.04
CA PHE A 54 17.65 12.22 -3.35
C PHE A 54 18.52 13.39 -3.83
N VAL A 55 19.62 13.69 -3.14
CA VAL A 55 20.60 14.70 -3.56
C VAL A 55 21.13 14.39 -4.95
N ASN A 56 21.53 13.15 -5.25
CA ASN A 56 22.03 12.77 -6.58
C ASN A 56 20.99 13.02 -7.70
N TRP A 57 19.69 12.93 -7.41
CA TRP A 57 18.64 13.24 -8.37
C TRP A 57 18.50 14.74 -8.62
N LEU A 58 18.60 15.55 -7.56
CA LEU A 58 18.58 17.02 -7.66
C LEU A 58 19.84 17.56 -8.33
N THR A 59 21.00 16.97 -8.05
CA THR A 59 22.32 17.39 -8.54
C THR A 59 22.79 16.61 -9.77
N ASN A 60 21.88 16.11 -10.61
CA ASN A 60 22.28 15.45 -11.85
C ASN A 60 23.03 16.43 -12.77
N VAL A 61 24.17 16.02 -13.33
CA VAL A 61 24.98 16.89 -14.21
C VAL A 61 24.16 17.33 -15.43
N THR A 62 23.37 16.41 -15.99
CA THR A 62 22.44 16.69 -17.08
C THR A 62 21.21 17.42 -16.54
N SER A 63 21.06 18.70 -16.89
CA SER A 63 20.01 19.57 -16.32
C SER A 63 18.58 19.10 -16.60
N THR A 64 18.34 18.45 -17.75
CA THR A 64 17.04 17.91 -18.15
C THR A 64 16.61 16.70 -17.34
N GLU A 65 17.57 15.95 -16.77
CA GLU A 65 17.32 14.76 -15.94
C GLU A 65 16.94 15.11 -14.49
N ARG A 66 17.16 16.35 -14.07
CA ARG A 66 16.75 16.83 -12.75
C ARG A 66 15.21 16.91 -12.68
N PRO A 67 14.59 16.72 -11.51
CA PRO A 67 13.14 16.88 -11.37
C PRO A 67 12.67 18.34 -11.48
N GLY A 68 11.37 18.55 -11.66
CA GLY A 68 10.71 19.84 -11.38
C GLY A 68 10.21 19.93 -9.93
N CYS A 69 9.94 21.14 -9.42
CA CYS A 69 9.49 21.34 -8.04
C CYS A 69 8.26 20.50 -7.65
N LYS A 70 7.29 20.33 -8.56
CA LYS A 70 6.14 19.45 -8.34
C LYS A 70 6.55 18.00 -8.09
N GLN A 71 7.49 17.48 -8.88
CA GLN A 71 8.00 16.11 -8.70
C GLN A 71 8.79 15.96 -7.40
N ILE A 72 9.51 17.00 -6.98
CA ILE A 72 10.26 17.05 -5.70
C ILE A 72 9.28 17.01 -4.52
N LEU A 73 8.25 17.86 -4.53
CA LEU A 73 7.24 17.93 -3.48
C LEU A 73 6.41 16.64 -3.40
N ASP A 74 6.16 15.99 -4.54
CA ASP A 74 5.44 14.72 -4.65
C ASP A 74 6.31 13.48 -4.34
N HIS A 75 7.61 13.67 -4.06
CA HIS A 75 8.57 12.58 -3.85
C HIS A 75 8.45 11.95 -2.45
N GLU A 76 8.71 10.65 -2.35
CA GLU A 76 8.67 9.90 -1.09
C GLU A 76 9.60 10.47 0.00
N PHE A 77 10.63 11.21 -0.40
CA PHE A 77 11.58 11.86 0.51
C PHE A 77 10.91 12.78 1.55
N PHE A 78 9.87 13.53 1.16
CA PHE A 78 9.14 14.43 2.07
C PHE A 78 7.86 13.82 2.64
N GLY A 79 7.32 12.78 1.99
CA GLY A 79 5.99 12.24 2.28
C GLY A 79 5.91 11.25 3.44
N MET A 80 7.01 10.82 4.05
CA MET A 80 6.96 9.63 4.93
C MET A 80 6.51 9.89 6.38
N ASN A 81 6.63 11.10 6.91
CA ASN A 81 6.62 11.29 8.37
C ASN A 81 5.25 11.60 9.00
N ASN A 82 4.24 12.01 8.21
CA ASN A 82 2.96 12.49 8.77
C ASN A 82 1.76 11.56 8.49
N PHE A 83 1.96 10.46 7.78
CA PHE A 83 0.87 9.51 7.54
C PHE A 83 0.84 8.43 8.62
N THR A 84 -0.31 8.29 9.27
CA THR A 84 -0.56 7.18 10.19
C THR A 84 -1.73 6.36 9.66
N SER A 85 -1.48 5.08 9.37
CA SER A 85 -2.50 4.15 8.89
C SER A 85 -3.56 3.89 9.97
N GLU A 86 -4.84 4.02 9.60
CA GLU A 86 -5.96 3.69 10.47
C GLU A 86 -6.01 2.20 10.76
N PHE A 87 -5.66 1.37 9.79
CA PHE A 87 -5.53 -0.07 9.96
C PHE A 87 -4.54 -0.41 11.08
N PHE A 88 -3.32 0.13 11.04
CA PHE A 88 -2.32 -0.16 12.07
C PHE A 88 -2.63 0.47 13.44
N LYS A 89 -3.42 1.54 13.50
CA LYS A 89 -3.92 2.09 14.77
C LYS A 89 -4.97 1.21 15.43
N LYS A 90 -5.82 0.55 14.64
CA LYS A 90 -7.01 -0.15 15.12
C LYS A 90 -6.81 -1.66 15.24
N PHE A 91 -5.83 -2.23 14.54
CA PHE A 91 -5.71 -3.67 14.42
C PHE A 91 -4.30 -4.16 14.73
N LYS A 92 -4.23 -5.27 15.48
CA LYS A 92 -3.03 -6.10 15.60
C LYS A 92 -3.13 -7.28 14.63
N ILE A 93 -2.22 -7.32 13.66
CA ILE A 93 -2.17 -8.42 12.69
C ILE A 93 -1.72 -9.71 13.39
N ARG A 94 -2.43 -10.80 13.11
CA ARG A 94 -2.07 -12.16 13.56
C ARG A 94 -1.30 -12.92 12.49
N ARG A 95 -1.84 -12.93 11.26
CA ARG A 95 -1.24 -13.58 10.10
C ARG A 95 -1.84 -13.07 8.81
N ILE A 96 -1.20 -13.42 7.70
CA ILE A 96 -1.75 -13.26 6.36
C ILE A 96 -2.50 -14.55 6.03
N ILE A 97 -3.78 -14.44 5.69
CA ILE A 97 -4.63 -15.60 5.35
C ILE A 97 -4.77 -15.80 3.84
N ALA A 98 -4.62 -14.73 3.04
CA ALA A 98 -4.58 -14.83 1.59
C ALA A 98 -3.82 -13.65 0.97
N GLN A 99 -3.23 -13.88 -0.20
CA GLN A 99 -2.56 -12.83 -0.98
C GLN A 99 -2.83 -13.05 -2.48
N SER A 100 -3.11 -11.97 -3.20
CA SER A 100 -3.25 -11.94 -4.65
C SER A 100 -2.37 -10.82 -5.25
N ARG A 101 -2.42 -10.62 -6.57
CA ARG A 101 -1.64 -9.57 -7.25
C ARG A 101 -1.96 -8.16 -6.74
N SER A 102 -3.20 -7.91 -6.32
CA SER A 102 -3.69 -6.58 -5.94
C SER A 102 -4.28 -6.51 -4.54
N SER A 103 -4.29 -7.62 -3.79
CA SER A 103 -4.87 -7.63 -2.45
C SER A 103 -4.13 -8.53 -1.47
N ILE A 104 -4.23 -8.18 -0.19
CA ILE A 104 -3.80 -9.00 0.94
C ILE A 104 -4.97 -9.12 1.90
N VAL A 105 -5.19 -10.30 2.46
CA VAL A 105 -6.17 -10.53 3.52
C VAL A 105 -5.41 -10.87 4.79
N PHE A 106 -5.65 -10.07 5.82
CA PHE A 106 -5.08 -10.24 7.15
C PHE A 106 -6.12 -10.87 8.07
N GLU A 107 -5.71 -11.83 8.88
CA GLU A 107 -6.38 -12.07 10.15
C GLU A 107 -5.85 -11.05 11.15
N ALA A 108 -6.74 -10.25 11.73
CA ALA A 108 -6.35 -9.16 12.60
C ALA A 108 -7.36 -8.94 13.74
N CYS A 109 -6.82 -8.71 14.93
CA CYS A 109 -7.57 -8.43 16.13
C CYS A 109 -7.83 -6.93 16.22
N ASN A 110 -9.08 -6.51 16.31
CA ASN A 110 -9.40 -5.12 16.60
C ASN A 110 -9.07 -4.82 18.07
N LEU A 111 -8.32 -3.74 18.30
CA LEU A 111 -7.77 -3.39 19.60
C LEU A 111 -8.82 -2.87 20.59
N VAL A 112 -9.99 -2.43 20.11
CA VAL A 112 -11.06 -1.86 20.92
C VAL A 112 -12.04 -2.94 21.37
N ASP A 113 -12.55 -3.75 20.44
CA ASP A 113 -13.54 -4.79 20.74
C ASP A 113 -12.92 -6.16 21.06
N GLY A 114 -11.63 -6.36 20.76
CA GLY A 114 -10.91 -7.62 20.98
C GLY A 114 -11.27 -8.75 20.00
N ILE A 115 -12.09 -8.48 18.98
CA ILE A 115 -12.60 -9.49 18.05
C ILE A 115 -11.61 -9.69 16.90
N GLU A 116 -11.44 -10.95 16.49
CA GLU A 116 -10.64 -11.32 15.32
C GLU A 116 -11.48 -11.19 14.04
N TYR A 117 -10.96 -10.45 13.07
CA TYR A 117 -11.60 -10.18 11.78
C TYR A 117 -10.72 -10.64 10.63
N ALA A 118 -11.35 -10.87 9.48
CA ALA A 118 -10.66 -10.86 8.19
C ALA A 118 -10.69 -9.44 7.64
N VAL A 119 -9.51 -8.83 7.44
CA VAL A 119 -9.36 -7.51 6.85
C VAL A 119 -8.69 -7.63 5.49
N LYS A 120 -9.45 -7.42 4.42
CA LYS A 120 -8.94 -7.41 3.05
C LYS A 120 -8.51 -6.00 2.66
N ARG A 121 -7.23 -5.83 2.35
CA ARG A 121 -6.66 -4.61 1.77
C ARG A 121 -6.50 -4.79 0.26
N VAL A 122 -7.12 -3.91 -0.52
CA VAL A 122 -7.08 -3.92 -1.99
C VAL A 122 -6.36 -2.65 -2.47
N ALA A 123 -5.30 -2.82 -3.25
CA ALA A 123 -4.63 -1.73 -3.93
C ALA A 123 -5.45 -1.30 -5.15
N THR A 124 -5.73 0.01 -5.27
CA THR A 124 -6.39 0.61 -6.43
C THR A 124 -5.63 1.84 -6.90
N GLN A 125 -5.81 2.23 -8.15
CA GLN A 125 -5.27 3.48 -8.66
C GLN A 125 -6.11 4.66 -8.14
N THR A 126 -5.44 5.77 -7.84
CA THR A 126 -6.09 7.00 -7.38
C THR A 126 -7.19 7.42 -8.36
N GLY A 127 -8.42 7.63 -7.85
CA GLY A 127 -9.57 8.06 -8.67
C GLY A 127 -10.39 6.94 -9.31
N TYR A 128 -9.94 5.68 -9.24
CA TYR A 128 -10.70 4.51 -9.73
C TYR A 128 -11.45 3.75 -8.61
N SER A 129 -11.52 4.33 -7.41
CA SER A 129 -12.14 3.70 -6.24
C SER A 129 -13.66 3.52 -6.36
N GLU A 130 -14.35 4.28 -7.21
CA GLU A 130 -15.83 4.23 -7.30
C GLU A 130 -16.37 2.86 -7.72
N TYR A 131 -15.70 2.15 -8.63
CA TYR A 131 -16.11 0.79 -9.01
C TYR A 131 -16.02 -0.19 -7.82
N ALA A 132 -14.91 -0.14 -7.09
CA ALA A 132 -14.73 -0.96 -5.90
C ALA A 132 -15.73 -0.58 -4.78
N LEU A 133 -16.05 0.71 -4.65
CA LEU A 133 -17.06 1.18 -3.70
C LEU A 133 -18.46 0.72 -4.06
N LYS A 134 -18.82 0.57 -5.34
CA LYS A 134 -20.11 0.00 -5.75
C LYS A 134 -20.28 -1.42 -5.23
N GLU A 135 -19.25 -2.26 -5.37
CA GLU A 135 -19.27 -3.63 -4.86
C GLU A 135 -19.34 -3.69 -3.32
N ILE A 136 -18.60 -2.82 -2.63
CA ILE A 136 -18.63 -2.73 -1.16
C ILE A 136 -19.99 -2.28 -0.65
N ARG A 137 -20.59 -1.26 -1.28
CA ARG A 137 -21.95 -0.80 -0.94
C ARG A 137 -22.98 -1.91 -1.13
N ALA A 138 -22.85 -2.68 -2.22
CA ALA A 138 -23.69 -3.86 -2.43
C ALA A 138 -23.50 -4.89 -1.30
N LEU A 139 -22.25 -5.25 -0.97
CA LEU A 139 -21.94 -6.18 0.13
C LEU A 139 -22.50 -5.70 1.48
N ALA A 140 -22.33 -4.42 1.81
CA ALA A 140 -22.80 -3.82 3.06
C ALA A 140 -24.33 -3.88 3.24
N SER A 141 -25.07 -3.96 2.14
CA SER A 141 -26.54 -4.06 2.14
C SER A 141 -27.06 -5.50 2.22
N MET A 142 -26.18 -6.50 2.09
CA MET A 142 -26.56 -7.91 2.15
C MET A 142 -26.67 -8.38 3.61
N LYS A 143 -27.78 -9.02 3.94
CA LYS A 143 -28.04 -9.61 5.26
C LYS A 143 -28.67 -10.97 5.03
N HIS A 144 -27.88 -12.03 5.15
CA HIS A 144 -28.32 -13.40 4.94
C HIS A 144 -27.38 -14.33 5.71
N GLU A 145 -27.92 -15.36 6.36
CA GLU A 145 -27.17 -16.29 7.24
C GLU A 145 -25.96 -16.94 6.56
N ASN A 146 -26.05 -17.20 5.24
CA ASN A 146 -24.97 -17.82 4.45
C ASN A 146 -24.21 -16.82 3.55
N ILE A 147 -24.29 -15.52 3.86
CA ILE A 147 -23.46 -14.48 3.25
C ILE A 147 -22.59 -13.88 4.35
N LEU A 148 -21.31 -13.71 4.04
CA LEU A 148 -20.33 -13.13 4.94
C LEU A 148 -20.79 -11.78 5.49
N SER A 149 -20.79 -11.65 6.81
CA SER A 149 -21.22 -10.46 7.52
C SER A 149 -20.21 -9.33 7.30
N TYR A 150 -20.66 -8.31 6.57
CA TYR A 150 -19.92 -7.05 6.45
C TYR A 150 -19.93 -6.30 7.78
N ASN A 151 -18.76 -5.79 8.19
CA ASN A 151 -18.65 -4.94 9.38
C ASN A 151 -18.36 -3.48 8.99
N ASN A 152 -17.26 -3.25 8.29
CA ASN A 152 -16.80 -1.90 7.97
C ASN A 152 -15.91 -1.87 6.72
N ALA A 153 -15.74 -0.69 6.13
CA ALA A 153 -14.77 -0.44 5.07
C ALA A 153 -14.27 1.01 5.12
N TRP A 154 -13.01 1.23 4.78
CA TRP A 154 -12.41 2.56 4.70
C TRP A 154 -11.35 2.63 3.60
N ILE A 155 -10.98 3.85 3.23
CA ILE A 155 -9.94 4.13 2.24
C ILE A 155 -8.77 4.80 2.94
N GLU A 156 -7.56 4.31 2.67
CA GLU A 156 -6.32 4.97 3.03
C GLU A 156 -5.61 5.49 1.78
N LYS A 157 -5.12 6.73 1.85
CA LYS A 157 -4.36 7.38 0.77
C LYS A 157 -2.95 7.69 1.28
N PRO A 158 -2.11 6.67 1.51
CA PRO A 158 -0.77 6.88 2.03
C PRO A 158 0.07 7.65 0.99
N PRO A 159 1.03 8.46 1.46
CA PRO A 159 2.01 9.09 0.59
C PRO A 159 2.75 8.08 -0.28
N ASN A 160 3.21 8.55 -1.44
CA ASN A 160 3.97 7.72 -2.38
C ASN A 160 5.13 7.00 -1.67
N GLY A 161 5.26 5.69 -1.95
CA GLY A 161 6.32 4.85 -1.36
C GLY A 161 6.05 4.37 0.07
N TRP A 162 5.20 5.05 0.85
CA TRP A 162 4.95 4.72 2.26
C TRP A 162 4.46 3.27 2.43
N GLN A 163 3.44 2.86 1.66
CA GLN A 163 2.89 1.50 1.79
C GLN A 163 3.92 0.43 1.41
N LYS A 164 4.69 0.67 0.33
CA LYS A 164 5.74 -0.24 -0.12
C LYS A 164 6.84 -0.41 0.94
N ARG A 165 7.22 0.68 1.62
CA ARG A 165 8.18 0.65 2.73
C ARG A 165 7.60 -0.08 3.93
N SER A 166 6.38 0.26 4.35
CA SER A 166 5.71 -0.41 5.47
C SER A 166 5.64 -1.92 5.26
N ASP A 167 5.17 -2.35 4.09
CA ASP A 167 5.05 -3.76 3.74
C ASP A 167 6.38 -4.49 3.61
N ARG A 168 7.45 -3.80 3.20
CA ARG A 168 8.80 -4.38 3.18
C ARG A 168 9.24 -4.87 4.55
N HIS A 169 8.81 -4.20 5.63
CA HIS A 169 9.14 -4.61 7.00
C HIS A 169 8.10 -5.58 7.55
N LEU A 170 6.82 -5.37 7.23
CA LEU A 170 5.72 -6.16 7.77
C LEU A 170 5.62 -7.56 7.17
N LEU A 171 5.60 -7.69 5.84
CA LEU A 171 5.28 -8.95 5.16
C LEU A 171 6.28 -10.08 5.41
N PRO A 172 7.61 -9.84 5.49
CA PRO A 172 8.56 -10.89 5.83
C PRO A 172 8.30 -11.52 7.20
N SER A 173 7.82 -10.73 8.17
CA SER A 173 7.48 -11.21 9.52
C SER A 173 6.33 -12.24 9.53
N PHE A 174 5.58 -12.35 8.42
CA PHE A 174 4.50 -13.30 8.24
C PHE A 174 4.77 -14.31 7.12
N GLY A 175 6.04 -14.50 6.74
CA GLY A 175 6.45 -15.48 5.72
C GLY A 175 6.03 -15.14 4.28
N SER A 176 5.67 -13.88 4.00
CA SER A 176 5.25 -13.43 2.67
C SER A 176 6.41 -12.73 1.94
N GLU A 177 7.06 -13.44 1.00
CA GLU A 177 8.21 -12.92 0.23
C GLU A 177 7.81 -12.17 -1.06
N LYS A 178 6.58 -12.34 -1.56
CA LYS A 178 6.15 -11.79 -2.87
C LYS A 178 5.58 -10.38 -2.75
N ILE A 179 6.46 -9.38 -2.68
CA ILE A 179 6.09 -7.94 -2.70
C ILE A 179 5.88 -7.42 -4.14
N MET A 180 6.38 -8.14 -5.15
CA MET A 180 6.86 -7.51 -6.39
C MET A 180 5.83 -6.89 -7.34
N ASN A 181 4.50 -6.98 -7.10
CA ASN A 181 3.50 -6.42 -8.03
C ASN A 181 2.26 -5.77 -7.37
N LEU A 182 2.26 -5.53 -6.06
CA LEU A 182 1.10 -4.96 -5.36
C LEU A 182 0.92 -3.45 -5.61
N TYR A 183 1.98 -2.75 -6.00
CA TYR A 183 2.04 -1.29 -6.02
C TYR A 183 2.34 -0.77 -7.42
N GLN A 184 1.41 0.00 -7.98
CA GLN A 184 1.61 0.74 -9.23
C GLN A 184 1.35 2.23 -8.97
N GLY A 185 2.40 3.05 -8.98
CA GLY A 185 2.29 4.52 -8.86
C GLY A 185 1.59 5.01 -7.58
N ARG A 186 0.77 6.06 -7.72
CA ARG A 186 -0.11 6.60 -6.67
C ARG A 186 -1.27 5.64 -6.40
N SER A 187 -1.10 4.78 -5.40
CA SER A 187 -2.13 3.81 -5.00
C SER A 187 -2.95 4.32 -3.81
N GLU A 188 -4.26 4.11 -3.87
CA GLU A 188 -5.15 4.15 -2.71
C GLU A 188 -5.40 2.71 -2.24
N PHE A 189 -5.70 2.54 -0.95
CA PHE A 189 -5.93 1.22 -0.36
C PHE A 189 -7.31 1.17 0.24
N ILE A 190 -8.13 0.25 -0.28
CA ILE A 190 -9.46 0.00 0.24
C ILE A 190 -9.35 -1.17 1.22
N TYR A 191 -9.77 -0.94 2.45
CA TYR A 191 -9.85 -1.95 3.49
C TYR A 191 -11.30 -2.37 3.66
N ILE A 192 -11.54 -3.68 3.69
CA ILE A 192 -12.86 -4.29 3.90
C ILE A 192 -12.72 -5.23 5.09
N GLN A 193 -13.42 -4.93 6.17
CA GLN A 193 -13.47 -5.71 7.40
C GLN A 193 -14.71 -6.58 7.40
N THR A 194 -14.52 -7.88 7.58
CA THR A 194 -15.57 -8.89 7.64
C THR A 194 -15.31 -9.83 8.80
N GLU A 195 -16.31 -10.63 9.16
CA GLU A 195 -16.10 -11.75 10.08
C GLU A 195 -14.97 -12.69 9.61
N LEU A 196 -14.27 -13.32 10.56
CA LEU A 196 -13.23 -14.30 10.27
C LEU A 196 -13.86 -15.69 10.10
N CYS A 197 -13.70 -16.28 8.91
CA CYS A 197 -14.06 -17.67 8.65
C CYS A 197 -12.90 -18.61 8.99
N LYS A 198 -13.24 -19.80 9.52
CA LYS A 198 -12.24 -20.82 9.89
C LYS A 198 -11.47 -21.36 8.68
N ASP A 199 -12.20 -21.81 7.66
CA ASP A 199 -11.64 -22.40 6.44
C ASP A 199 -12.50 -22.01 5.23
N THR A 200 -11.88 -22.01 4.04
CA THR A 200 -12.64 -21.90 2.79
C THR A 200 -13.15 -23.26 2.35
N LEU A 201 -14.24 -23.27 1.55
CA LEU A 201 -14.71 -24.51 0.93
C LEU A 201 -13.63 -25.15 0.04
N ALA A 202 -12.78 -24.36 -0.61
CA ALA A 202 -11.67 -24.87 -1.42
C ALA A 202 -10.63 -25.63 -0.58
N ASP A 203 -10.27 -25.08 0.59
CA ASP A 203 -9.35 -25.73 1.53
C ASP A 203 -9.95 -27.01 2.11
N TRP A 204 -11.23 -26.96 2.46
CA TRP A 204 -11.97 -28.14 2.93
C TRP A 204 -12.01 -29.22 1.84
N LEU A 205 -12.35 -28.88 0.60
CA LEU A 205 -12.43 -29.84 -0.51
C LEU A 205 -11.09 -30.50 -0.82
N ARG A 206 -9.98 -29.77 -0.66
CA ARG A 206 -8.62 -30.25 -0.92
C ARG A 206 -8.17 -31.30 0.09
N THR A 207 -8.50 -31.08 1.36
CA THR A 207 -8.10 -31.92 2.50
C THR A 207 -9.04 -33.10 2.76
N ASN A 208 -10.33 -32.98 2.40
CA ASN A 208 -11.34 -33.99 2.67
C ASN A 208 -11.61 -34.88 1.45
N LYS A 209 -10.97 -36.06 1.44
CA LYS A 209 -11.08 -37.06 0.35
C LYS A 209 -12.31 -37.94 0.46
N SER A 210 -12.69 -38.35 1.67
CA SER A 210 -13.98 -39.00 1.94
C SER A 210 -15.00 -37.95 2.34
N ARG A 211 -16.19 -37.95 1.73
CA ARG A 211 -17.17 -36.87 1.87
C ARG A 211 -18.54 -37.43 2.22
N ASN A 212 -19.12 -36.92 3.29
CA ASN A 212 -20.48 -37.24 3.67
C ASN A 212 -21.48 -36.56 2.72
N THR A 213 -22.29 -37.35 2.03
CA THR A 213 -23.24 -36.85 1.03
C THR A 213 -24.34 -35.98 1.65
N SER A 214 -24.82 -36.31 2.86
CA SER A 214 -25.85 -35.53 3.56
C SER A 214 -25.34 -34.13 3.94
N GLN A 215 -24.12 -34.05 4.49
CA GLN A 215 -23.47 -32.77 4.80
C GLN A 215 -23.22 -31.95 3.53
N THR A 216 -22.76 -32.61 2.46
CA THR A 216 -22.53 -31.95 1.16
C THR A 216 -23.82 -31.35 0.60
N LYS A 217 -24.95 -32.08 0.67
CA LYS A 217 -26.27 -31.56 0.27
C LYS A 217 -26.67 -30.34 1.10
N LEU A 218 -26.40 -30.35 2.41
CA LEU A 218 -26.71 -29.24 3.30
C LEU A 218 -25.92 -27.96 2.93
N TRP A 219 -24.60 -28.07 2.74
CA TRP A 219 -23.79 -26.93 2.30
C TRP A 219 -24.21 -26.42 0.94
N PHE A 220 -24.51 -27.31 0.00
CA PHE A 220 -25.00 -26.90 -1.31
C PHE A 220 -26.33 -26.15 -1.20
N LYS A 221 -27.27 -26.60 -0.35
CA LYS A 221 -28.52 -25.87 -0.07
C LYS A 221 -28.26 -24.47 0.48
N GLN A 222 -27.32 -24.32 1.41
CA GLN A 222 -26.93 -23.01 1.96
C GLN A 222 -26.36 -22.07 0.89
N ILE A 223 -25.49 -22.59 0.01
CA ILE A 223 -24.95 -21.84 -1.14
C ILE A 223 -26.08 -21.38 -2.06
N VAL A 224 -26.99 -22.29 -2.43
CA VAL A 224 -28.14 -21.97 -3.28
C VAL A 224 -29.03 -20.90 -2.63
N SER A 225 -29.25 -20.98 -1.32
CA SER A 225 -30.03 -19.97 -0.57
C SER A 225 -29.39 -18.58 -0.66
N ALA A 226 -28.08 -18.48 -0.41
CA ALA A 226 -27.34 -17.22 -0.54
C ALA A 226 -27.39 -16.66 -1.97
N VAL A 227 -27.19 -17.51 -2.98
CA VAL A 227 -27.23 -17.11 -4.39
C VAL A 227 -28.63 -16.61 -4.78
N ALA A 228 -29.69 -17.29 -4.35
CA ALA A 228 -31.07 -16.86 -4.58
C ALA A 228 -31.33 -15.46 -3.99
N TYR A 229 -30.86 -15.22 -2.76
CA TYR A 229 -30.94 -13.90 -2.12
C TYR A 229 -30.17 -12.83 -2.90
N ILE A 230 -28.95 -13.13 -3.37
CA ILE A 230 -28.16 -12.20 -4.19
C ILE A 230 -28.89 -11.86 -5.49
N HIS A 231 -29.45 -12.85 -6.18
CA HIS A 231 -30.21 -12.64 -7.42
C HIS A 231 -31.43 -11.75 -7.19
N GLN A 232 -32.14 -11.92 -6.08
CA GLN A 232 -33.24 -11.04 -5.70
C GLN A 232 -32.74 -9.60 -5.48
N LYS A 233 -31.67 -9.41 -4.70
CA LYS A 233 -31.14 -8.07 -4.40
C LYS A 233 -30.55 -7.35 -5.61
N LYS A 234 -29.85 -8.04 -6.52
CA LYS A 234 -29.30 -7.42 -7.74
C LYS A 234 -30.39 -6.83 -8.64
N LYS A 235 -31.53 -7.52 -8.77
CA LYS A 235 -32.72 -6.98 -9.48
C LYS A 235 -33.22 -5.66 -8.88
N PHE A 236 -33.15 -5.50 -7.55
CA PHE A 236 -33.55 -4.27 -6.87
C PHE A 236 -32.50 -3.16 -6.90
N MET A 237 -31.22 -3.51 -7.01
CA MET A 237 -30.11 -2.55 -6.97
C MET A 237 -29.65 -2.05 -8.36
N GLY A 238 -30.27 -2.52 -9.44
CA GLY A 238 -29.93 -2.11 -10.81
C GLY A 238 -28.47 -2.40 -11.18
N ILE A 239 -27.92 -3.51 -10.65
CA ILE A 239 -26.55 -3.99 -10.91
C ILE A 239 -26.60 -5.22 -11.82
#